data_AF-A0A2D7VKT9-F1
#
_entry.id   AF-A0A2D7VKT9-F1
#
_cell.length_a   1.000
_cell.length_b   1.000
_cell.length_c   1.000
_cell.angle_alpha   90.00
_cell.angle_beta   90.00
_cell.angle_gamma   90.00
#
_symmetry.space_group_name_H-M   'P 1'
#
loop_
_entity.id
_entity.type
_entity.pdbx_description
1 polymer ?
#
loop_
_entity_poly.entity_id
_entity_poly.type
_entity_poly.pdbx_seq_one_letter_code
_entity_poly.pdbx_strand_id
1 'polypeptide(L)'
;MGEMGGSDSGPVGVSPQRSVLFAQVINAEPRMSFDESGLMQQPGAKGSVGKVFLGDVARAALRSMGTHGPPHFSQEPGFDEQTWNLVCSTEEVEMSISSRHYWGFGLFSRCFLNEIVVEGSLQTRARCAMDIVASLGRNPWEPTRVRAFERATSGSMASHTSSWEGLISVARESMSDDIARMQDSIRKVRGIEEGSEDLLDSAEESLERAREALADNNAPAVDRALSRASGMVLRADPRSDLGSMERDLLGD
;
A
#
# COMPACT_ATOMS: atom_id res chain seq x y z
N MET A 1 12.03 -31.25 16.34
CA MET A 1 12.54 -31.16 14.95
C MET A 1 11.31 -31.13 14.07
N GLY A 2 10.70 -29.95 13.95
CA GLY A 2 9.45 -29.74 13.23
C GLY A 2 9.79 -29.31 11.81
N GLU A 3 9.28 -30.07 10.85
CA GLU A 3 9.33 -29.73 9.43
C GLU A 3 8.56 -28.41 9.21
N MET A 4 9.30 -27.33 8.95
CA MET A 4 8.69 -26.12 8.40
C MET A 4 8.34 -26.43 6.95
N GLY A 5 7.03 -26.43 6.66
CA GLY A 5 6.48 -26.60 5.33
C GLY A 5 7.17 -25.70 4.32
N GLY A 6 7.46 -26.26 3.15
CA GLY A 6 8.18 -25.58 2.08
C GLY A 6 7.56 -24.22 1.78
N SER A 7 8.34 -23.17 1.95
CA SER A 7 8.07 -21.87 1.34
C SER A 7 7.98 -22.09 -0.17
N ASP A 8 6.88 -21.66 -0.81
CA ASP A 8 6.91 -21.34 -2.25
C ASP A 8 8.10 -20.41 -2.47
N SER A 9 9.20 -20.95 -2.98
CA SER A 9 10.50 -20.32 -2.86
C SER A 9 10.70 -19.33 -4.01
N GLY A 10 10.01 -18.21 -3.98
CA GLY A 10 10.14 -17.20 -5.03
C GLY A 10 9.14 -16.04 -4.93
N PRO A 11 9.38 -14.94 -5.66
CA PRO A 11 8.43 -13.85 -5.76
C PRO A 11 7.14 -14.30 -6.45
N VAL A 12 6.01 -13.90 -5.89
CA VAL A 12 4.66 -14.15 -6.43
C VAL A 12 3.96 -12.80 -6.57
N GLY A 13 3.75 -12.34 -7.79
CA GLY A 13 3.06 -11.08 -8.07
C GLY A 13 1.55 -11.23 -8.06
N VAL A 14 0.95 -11.14 -9.24
CA VAL A 14 -0.48 -11.34 -9.46
C VAL A 14 -0.80 -12.82 -9.30
N SER A 15 -1.52 -13.15 -8.23
CA SER A 15 -2.10 -14.48 -8.00
C SER A 15 -3.50 -14.32 -7.41
N PRO A 16 -4.34 -15.37 -7.37
CA PRO A 16 -5.69 -15.24 -6.82
C PRO A 16 -5.73 -15.05 -5.30
N GLN A 17 -4.82 -15.68 -4.54
CA GLN A 17 -4.90 -15.70 -3.06
C GLN A 17 -3.87 -14.80 -2.36
N ARG A 18 -2.63 -14.72 -2.87
CA ARG A 18 -1.54 -14.05 -2.15
C ARG A 18 -0.46 -13.45 -3.05
N SER A 19 0.28 -12.45 -2.54
CA SER A 19 1.50 -11.97 -3.18
C SER A 19 2.68 -12.13 -2.24
N VAL A 20 3.84 -12.47 -2.79
CA VAL A 20 5.13 -12.54 -2.10
C VAL A 20 6.08 -11.61 -2.83
N LEU A 21 6.42 -10.50 -2.18
CA LEU A 21 7.25 -9.45 -2.74
C LEU A 21 8.53 -9.32 -1.94
N PHE A 22 9.64 -9.07 -2.63
CA PHE A 22 10.93 -8.88 -1.98
C PHE A 22 11.45 -7.48 -2.26
N ALA A 23 12.07 -6.89 -1.25
CA ALA A 23 12.62 -5.54 -1.34
C ALA A 23 13.89 -5.39 -0.49
N GLN A 24 14.90 -4.73 -1.04
CA GLN A 24 16.10 -4.39 -0.28
C GLN A 24 15.83 -3.22 0.67
N VAL A 25 16.23 -3.36 1.94
CA VAL A 25 16.21 -2.26 2.91
C VAL A 25 17.36 -1.30 2.59
N ILE A 26 17.08 0.00 2.47
CA ILE A 26 18.14 1.00 2.23
C ILE A 26 18.42 1.82 3.49
N ASN A 27 17.39 2.10 4.29
CA ASN A 27 17.53 2.81 5.56
C ASN A 27 16.98 1.92 6.68
N ALA A 28 17.73 1.77 7.77
CA ALA A 28 17.32 0.97 8.94
C ALA A 28 16.31 1.70 9.83
N GLU A 29 16.12 3.01 9.66
CA GLU A 29 15.08 3.76 10.37
C GLU A 29 13.68 3.48 9.81
N PRO A 30 12.64 3.50 10.68
CA PRO A 30 12.66 3.93 12.07
C PRO A 30 13.10 2.80 13.02
N ARG A 31 13.63 3.21 14.18
CA ARG A 31 13.75 2.33 15.34
C ARG A 31 12.39 2.26 16.04
N MET A 32 11.99 1.08 16.46
CA MET A 32 10.77 0.84 17.24
C MET A 32 11.09 0.03 18.49
N SER A 33 10.12 -0.08 19.39
CA SER A 33 10.17 -0.94 20.55
C SER A 33 9.03 -1.96 20.49
N PHE A 34 9.07 -2.97 21.35
CA PHE A 34 7.98 -3.94 21.50
C PHE A 34 7.85 -4.35 22.97
N ASP A 35 6.66 -4.80 23.37
CA ASP A 35 6.38 -5.32 24.71
C ASP A 35 6.55 -6.86 24.80
N GLU A 36 6.31 -7.43 25.98
CA GLU A 36 6.42 -8.89 26.23
C GLU A 36 5.52 -9.74 25.34
N SER A 37 4.45 -9.17 24.79
CA SER A 37 3.54 -9.85 23.87
C SER A 37 3.94 -9.70 22.42
N GLY A 38 5.03 -8.99 22.12
CA GLY A 38 5.49 -8.71 20.76
C GLY A 38 4.76 -7.55 20.09
N LEU A 39 3.85 -6.84 20.77
CA LEU A 39 3.17 -5.69 20.17
C LEU A 39 4.15 -4.55 19.96
N MET A 40 4.14 -3.98 18.76
CA MET A 40 4.99 -2.85 18.40
C MET A 40 4.54 -1.58 19.14
N GLN A 41 5.52 -0.91 19.75
CA GLN A 41 5.36 0.29 20.55
C GLN A 41 6.26 1.41 20.02
N GLN A 42 5.90 2.64 20.37
CA GLN A 42 6.78 3.78 20.13
C GLN A 42 8.09 3.63 20.92
N PRO A 43 9.22 4.12 20.40
CA PRO A 43 10.49 4.09 21.10
C PRO A 43 10.40 4.68 22.51
N GLY A 44 10.85 3.92 23.51
CA GLY A 44 10.87 4.38 24.91
C GLY A 44 9.52 4.30 25.63
N ALA A 45 8.52 3.62 25.07
CA ALA A 45 7.28 3.31 25.78
C ALA A 45 7.55 2.51 27.07
N LYS A 46 6.83 2.84 28.14
CA LYS A 46 6.95 2.11 29.41
C LYS A 46 6.44 0.68 29.25
N GLY A 47 7.26 -0.30 29.61
CA GLY A 47 6.96 -1.73 29.41
C GLY A 47 7.53 -2.33 28.13
N SER A 48 8.30 -1.56 27.35
CA SER A 48 9.08 -2.13 26.24
C SER A 48 10.17 -3.05 26.75
N VAL A 49 10.32 -4.23 26.15
CA VAL A 49 11.35 -5.22 26.50
C VAL A 49 12.50 -5.28 25.50
N GLY A 50 12.33 -4.67 24.33
CA GLY A 50 13.37 -4.67 23.30
C GLY A 50 13.29 -3.51 22.32
N LYS A 51 14.21 -3.54 21.36
CA LYS A 51 14.35 -2.58 20.27
C LYS A 51 14.48 -3.31 18.95
N VAL A 52 14.02 -2.67 17.88
CA VAL A 52 14.04 -3.22 16.53
C VAL A 52 14.26 -2.12 15.51
N PHE A 53 15.02 -2.42 14.47
CA PHE A 53 15.17 -1.57 13.30
C PHE A 53 14.16 -2.03 12.24
N LEU A 54 13.08 -1.27 12.09
CA LEU A 54 12.00 -1.61 11.15
C LEU A 54 12.42 -1.38 9.70
N GLY A 55 13.18 -0.31 9.47
CA GLY A 55 13.64 0.06 8.13
C GLY A 55 12.59 0.70 7.22
N ASP A 56 13.07 1.26 6.11
CA ASP A 56 12.27 2.03 5.15
C ASP A 56 11.17 1.21 4.49
N VAL A 57 11.49 -0.02 4.09
CA VAL A 57 10.57 -0.93 3.40
C VAL A 57 9.39 -1.32 4.29
N ALA A 58 9.64 -1.78 5.52
CA ALA A 58 8.55 -2.21 6.39
C ALA A 58 7.71 -1.03 6.87
N ARG A 59 8.34 0.13 7.13
CA ARG A 59 7.59 1.38 7.37
C ARG A 59 6.69 1.73 6.19
N ALA A 60 7.18 1.60 4.95
CA ALA A 60 6.37 1.86 3.76
C ALA A 60 5.19 0.88 3.63
N ALA A 61 5.43 -0.41 3.89
CA ALA A 61 4.44 -1.47 3.83
C ALA A 61 3.35 -1.35 4.90
N LEU A 62 3.70 -1.00 6.14
CA LEU A 62 2.69 -0.72 7.17
C LEU A 62 1.82 0.48 6.78
N ARG A 63 2.42 1.55 6.26
CA ARG A 63 1.67 2.74 5.82
C ARG A 63 0.73 2.45 4.66
N SER A 64 1.07 1.54 3.75
CA SER A 64 0.22 1.19 2.61
C SER A 64 -1.06 0.46 3.02
N MET A 65 -1.14 -0.09 4.23
CA MET A 65 -2.36 -0.71 4.74
C MET A 65 -3.36 0.30 5.32
N GLY A 66 -3.00 1.59 5.40
CA GLY A 66 -3.86 2.61 5.99
C GLY A 66 -4.09 2.39 7.49
N THR A 67 -5.35 2.43 7.92
CA THR A 67 -5.72 2.18 9.32
C THR A 67 -5.68 0.69 9.61
N HIS A 68 -4.69 0.26 10.38
CA HIS A 68 -4.46 -1.14 10.70
C HIS A 68 -4.39 -1.39 12.21
N GLY A 69 -4.57 -2.65 12.62
CA GLY A 69 -4.35 -3.06 14.01
C GLY A 69 -2.88 -2.87 14.43
N PRO A 70 -2.56 -2.90 15.74
CA PRO A 70 -1.18 -2.75 16.19
C PRO A 70 -0.31 -3.89 15.61
N PRO A 71 0.79 -3.58 14.90
CA PRO A 71 1.68 -4.59 14.36
C PRO A 71 2.29 -5.44 15.48
N HIS A 72 2.45 -6.73 15.24
CA HIS A 72 2.91 -7.70 16.21
C HIS A 72 4.13 -8.46 15.69
N PHE A 73 5.20 -8.52 16.47
CA PHE A 73 6.40 -9.29 16.17
C PHE A 73 6.18 -10.76 16.55
N SER A 74 6.06 -11.64 15.56
CA SER A 74 5.87 -13.09 15.78
C SER A 74 7.17 -13.82 16.13
N GLN A 75 8.31 -13.20 15.85
CA GLN A 75 9.63 -13.64 16.29
C GLN A 75 10.37 -12.44 16.89
N GLU A 76 10.81 -12.58 18.14
CA GLU A 76 11.59 -11.53 18.80
C GLU A 76 12.89 -11.26 18.02
N PRO A 77 13.25 -9.98 17.80
CA PRO A 77 14.56 -9.63 17.29
C PRO A 77 15.63 -10.24 18.21
N GLY A 78 16.51 -11.06 17.63
CA GLY A 78 17.61 -11.67 18.36
C GLY A 78 18.71 -10.65 18.67
N PHE A 79 19.96 -11.11 18.70
CA PHE A 79 21.11 -10.18 18.82
C PHE A 79 21.18 -9.18 17.66
N ASP A 80 20.70 -9.58 16.49
CA ASP A 80 20.54 -8.70 15.33
C ASP A 80 19.15 -8.05 15.35
N GLU A 81 19.10 -6.81 15.83
CA GLU A 81 17.88 -5.99 15.94
C GLU A 81 17.21 -5.69 14.58
N GLN A 82 17.79 -6.14 13.45
CA GLN A 82 17.24 -6.01 12.10
C GLN A 82 16.79 -7.35 11.49
N THR A 83 16.85 -8.46 12.24
CA THR A 83 16.27 -9.76 11.85
C THR A 83 15.03 -10.05 12.69
N TRP A 84 13.85 -10.09 12.07
CA TRP A 84 12.56 -10.21 12.76
C TRP A 84 11.43 -10.61 11.81
N ASN A 85 10.31 -11.05 12.37
CA ASN A 85 9.03 -11.25 11.65
C ASN A 85 7.95 -10.39 12.27
N LEU A 86 7.19 -9.69 11.44
CA LEU A 86 6.11 -8.79 11.83
C LEU A 86 4.84 -9.19 11.09
N VAL A 87 3.73 -9.23 11.81
CA VAL A 87 2.40 -9.46 11.24
C VAL A 87 1.54 -8.26 11.57
N CYS A 88 0.76 -7.82 10.59
CA CYS A 88 -0.23 -6.78 10.78
C CYS A 88 -1.43 -7.05 9.87
N SER A 89 -2.63 -6.76 10.37
CA SER A 89 -3.87 -7.04 9.66
C SER A 89 -4.86 -5.88 9.76
N THR A 90 -5.73 -5.86 8.76
CA THR A 90 -6.97 -5.09 8.69
C THR A 90 -8.13 -6.07 8.51
N GLU A 91 -9.35 -5.58 8.31
CA GLU A 91 -10.50 -6.45 7.97
C GLU A 91 -10.38 -7.08 6.57
N GLU A 92 -9.63 -6.46 5.65
CA GLU A 92 -9.57 -6.87 4.23
C GLU A 92 -8.25 -7.53 3.81
N VAL A 93 -7.16 -7.21 4.52
CA VAL A 93 -5.81 -7.63 4.16
C VAL A 93 -4.99 -8.02 5.40
N GLU A 94 -4.25 -9.12 5.27
CA GLU A 94 -3.22 -9.53 6.21
C GLU A 94 -1.85 -9.38 5.54
N MET A 95 -0.90 -8.79 6.26
CA MET A 95 0.46 -8.58 5.78
C MET A 95 1.45 -9.14 6.79
N SER A 96 2.32 -10.03 6.30
CA SER A 96 3.47 -10.54 7.03
C SER A 96 4.75 -9.99 6.40
N ILE A 97 5.63 -9.43 7.23
CA ILE A 97 6.90 -8.86 6.79
C ILE A 97 8.01 -9.57 7.56
N SER A 98 8.94 -10.16 6.83
CA SER A 98 10.11 -10.83 7.40
C SER A 98 11.38 -10.10 6.97
N SER A 99 12.16 -9.63 7.93
CA SER A 99 13.46 -9.02 7.68
C SER A 99 14.59 -10.00 7.98
N ARG A 100 15.52 -10.15 7.02
CA ARG A 100 16.69 -11.02 7.18
C ARG A 100 17.90 -10.50 6.45
N HIS A 101 19.06 -10.78 7.03
CA HIS A 101 20.34 -10.58 6.37
C HIS A 101 20.48 -11.49 5.15
N TYR A 102 20.95 -10.95 4.01
CA TYR A 102 21.12 -11.72 2.78
C TYR A 102 22.49 -11.62 2.13
N TRP A 103 23.32 -10.62 2.49
CA TRP A 103 24.70 -10.52 1.99
C TRP A 103 25.58 -9.60 2.83
N GLY A 104 26.89 -9.88 2.83
CA GLY A 104 27.87 -9.05 3.53
C GLY A 104 27.99 -9.45 5.00
N PHE A 105 28.34 -8.47 5.86
CA PHE A 105 28.61 -8.67 7.29
C PHE A 105 27.53 -8.07 8.20
N GLY A 106 26.33 -7.76 7.70
CA GLY A 106 25.24 -7.19 8.51
C GLY A 106 25.49 -5.81 9.10
N LEU A 107 26.59 -5.13 8.75
CA LEU A 107 26.97 -3.83 9.30
C LEU A 107 26.27 -2.63 8.63
N PHE A 108 25.56 -2.87 7.52
CA PHE A 108 24.86 -1.84 6.76
C PHE A 108 23.42 -2.28 6.51
N SER A 109 22.46 -1.36 6.60
CA SER A 109 21.04 -1.60 6.29
C SER A 109 20.83 -2.26 4.93
N ARG A 110 21.68 -1.93 3.95
CA ARG A 110 21.68 -2.49 2.59
C ARG A 110 21.95 -4.01 2.54
N CYS A 111 22.43 -4.60 3.61
CA CYS A 111 22.65 -6.05 3.74
C CYS A 111 21.38 -6.84 4.04
N PHE A 112 20.26 -6.15 4.31
CA PHE A 112 18.99 -6.73 4.68
C PHE A 112 17.98 -6.68 3.53
N LEU A 113 17.15 -7.71 3.47
CA LEU A 113 15.99 -7.77 2.61
C LEU A 113 14.76 -7.96 3.48
N ASN A 114 13.65 -7.38 3.03
CA ASN A 114 12.33 -7.67 3.55
C ASN A 114 11.58 -8.52 2.53
N GLU A 115 11.00 -9.61 3.01
CA GLU A 115 9.98 -10.39 2.34
C GLU A 115 8.62 -9.90 2.83
N ILE A 116 7.74 -9.53 1.93
CA ILE A 116 6.42 -8.98 2.19
C ILE A 116 5.40 -9.95 1.59
N VAL A 117 4.72 -10.67 2.46
CA VAL A 117 3.60 -11.54 2.10
C VAL A 117 2.32 -10.78 2.35
N VAL A 118 1.48 -10.66 1.34
CA VAL A 118 0.18 -9.97 1.44
C VAL A 118 -0.91 -10.94 1.01
N GLU A 119 -1.91 -11.13 1.86
CA GLU A 119 -3.05 -12.00 1.65
C GLU A 119 -4.35 -11.17 1.72
N GLY A 120 -5.25 -11.41 0.77
CA GLY A 120 -6.47 -10.61 0.61
C GLY A 120 -6.84 -10.42 -0.86
N SER A 121 -7.81 -9.53 -1.11
CA SER A 121 -8.28 -9.25 -2.47
C SER A 121 -7.13 -8.79 -3.38
N LEU A 122 -7.17 -9.17 -4.66
CA LEU A 122 -6.15 -8.75 -5.61
C LEU A 122 -6.04 -7.21 -5.68
N GLN A 123 -7.18 -6.51 -5.60
CA GLN A 123 -7.19 -5.05 -5.67
C GLN A 123 -6.53 -4.41 -4.44
N THR A 124 -6.81 -4.91 -3.24
CA THR A 124 -6.19 -4.41 -2.00
C THR A 124 -4.68 -4.65 -2.02
N ARG A 125 -4.24 -5.84 -2.49
CA ARG A 125 -2.81 -6.18 -2.63
C ARG A 125 -2.11 -5.31 -3.69
N ALA A 126 -2.76 -5.09 -4.82
CA ALA A 126 -2.27 -4.23 -5.88
C ALA A 126 -2.08 -2.78 -5.40
N ARG A 127 -3.07 -2.23 -4.68
CA ARG A 127 -2.98 -0.90 -4.06
C ARG A 127 -1.82 -0.83 -3.06
N CYS A 128 -1.67 -1.82 -2.18
CA CYS A 128 -0.55 -1.88 -1.24
C CYS A 128 0.81 -1.82 -1.96
N ALA A 129 0.99 -2.60 -3.04
CA ALA A 129 2.23 -2.62 -3.80
C ALA A 129 2.54 -1.25 -4.44
N MET A 130 1.55 -0.60 -5.05
CA MET A 130 1.69 0.75 -5.61
C MET A 130 2.10 1.77 -4.54
N ASP A 131 1.41 1.76 -3.39
CA ASP A 131 1.67 2.69 -2.29
C ASP A 131 3.06 2.48 -1.67
N ILE A 132 3.53 1.23 -1.57
CA ILE A 132 4.89 0.94 -1.10
C ILE A 132 5.92 1.59 -2.02
N VAL A 133 5.78 1.43 -3.34
CA VAL A 133 6.71 1.98 -4.32
C VAL A 133 6.69 3.52 -4.28
N ALA A 134 5.50 4.11 -4.24
CA ALA A 134 5.34 5.57 -4.15
C ALA A 134 5.96 6.14 -2.85
N SER A 135 5.73 5.46 -1.72
CA SER A 135 6.27 5.82 -0.40
C SER A 135 7.79 5.69 -0.30
N LEU A 136 8.39 4.76 -1.06
CA LEU A 136 9.84 4.57 -1.13
C LEU A 136 10.51 5.54 -2.11
N GLY A 137 9.80 6.01 -3.15
CA GLY A 137 10.36 6.88 -4.19
C GLY A 137 11.44 6.22 -5.05
N ARG A 138 11.46 4.88 -5.10
CA ARG A 138 12.42 4.05 -5.83
C ARG A 138 11.80 2.68 -6.12
N ASN A 139 12.43 1.90 -7.00
CA ASN A 139 12.05 0.52 -7.26
C ASN A 139 12.57 -0.41 -6.13
N PRO A 140 11.68 -1.00 -5.29
CA PRO A 140 12.11 -1.87 -4.19
C PRO A 140 12.83 -3.15 -4.65
N TRP A 141 12.53 -3.61 -5.86
CA TRP A 141 13.11 -4.80 -6.47
C TRP A 141 14.50 -4.59 -7.08
N GLU A 142 15.11 -3.40 -6.97
CA GLU A 142 16.46 -3.14 -7.49
C GLU A 142 17.52 -3.23 -6.38
N PRO A 143 18.09 -4.43 -6.10
CA PRO A 143 19.05 -4.60 -5.02
C PRO A 143 20.45 -4.11 -5.41
N THR A 144 21.23 -3.72 -4.40
CA THR A 144 22.66 -3.39 -4.59
C THR A 144 23.50 -4.59 -5.06
N ARG A 145 23.13 -5.82 -4.67
CA ARG A 145 23.84 -7.07 -5.00
C ARG A 145 22.89 -8.10 -5.62
N VAL A 146 22.66 -7.98 -6.92
CA VAL A 146 21.73 -8.81 -7.71
C VAL A 146 21.91 -10.31 -7.45
N ARG A 147 23.10 -10.88 -7.69
CA ARG A 147 23.32 -12.34 -7.55
C ARG A 147 23.05 -12.88 -6.15
N ALA A 148 23.33 -12.09 -5.11
CA ALA A 148 23.06 -12.50 -3.74
C ALA A 148 21.57 -12.41 -3.42
N PHE A 149 20.89 -11.39 -3.96
CA PHE A 149 19.45 -11.23 -3.83
C PHE A 149 18.70 -12.39 -4.51
N GLU A 150 19.01 -12.68 -5.77
CA GLU A 150 18.37 -13.79 -6.51
C GLU A 150 18.55 -15.14 -5.80
N ARG A 151 19.74 -15.39 -5.23
CA ARG A 151 20.01 -16.58 -4.44
C ARG A 151 19.19 -16.61 -3.15
N ALA A 152 19.08 -15.47 -2.47
CA ALA A 152 18.39 -15.39 -1.19
C ALA A 152 16.87 -15.51 -1.33
N THR A 153 16.31 -15.06 -2.46
CA THR A 153 14.87 -15.10 -2.73
C THR A 153 14.44 -16.25 -3.64
N SER A 154 15.38 -17.07 -4.11
CA SER A 154 15.14 -18.14 -5.10
C SER A 154 14.38 -17.66 -6.36
N GLY A 155 14.59 -16.41 -6.77
CA GLY A 155 13.85 -15.77 -7.86
C GLY A 155 14.76 -14.89 -8.71
N SER A 156 14.54 -14.88 -10.03
CA SER A 156 15.30 -14.03 -10.94
C SER A 156 14.88 -12.56 -10.82
N MET A 157 15.76 -11.65 -11.23
CA MET A 157 15.42 -10.22 -11.31
C MET A 157 14.17 -9.96 -12.16
N ALA A 158 14.04 -10.63 -13.30
CA ALA A 158 12.86 -10.51 -14.15
C ALA A 158 11.58 -10.94 -13.41
N SER A 159 11.66 -11.98 -12.59
CA SER A 159 10.53 -12.44 -11.78
C SER A 159 10.12 -11.40 -10.74
N HIS A 160 11.08 -10.79 -10.05
CA HIS A 160 10.80 -9.71 -9.09
C HIS A 160 10.16 -8.50 -9.77
N THR A 161 10.75 -8.02 -10.86
CA THR A 161 10.21 -6.91 -11.66
C THR A 161 8.78 -7.21 -12.09
N SER A 162 8.53 -8.36 -12.72
CA SER A 162 7.20 -8.74 -13.18
C SER A 162 6.18 -8.85 -12.04
N SER A 163 6.62 -9.30 -10.85
CA SER A 163 5.73 -9.46 -9.71
C SER A 163 5.25 -8.12 -9.14
N TRP A 164 6.16 -7.15 -9.04
CA TRP A 164 5.83 -5.80 -8.60
C TRP A 164 5.05 -5.04 -9.67
N GLU A 165 5.57 -4.98 -10.91
CA GLU A 165 4.94 -4.24 -12.01
C GLU A 165 3.56 -4.78 -12.35
N GLY A 166 3.34 -6.10 -12.28
CA GLY A 166 2.03 -6.69 -12.51
C GLY A 166 0.98 -6.19 -11.51
N LEU A 167 1.31 -6.14 -10.22
CA LEU A 167 0.42 -5.60 -9.18
C LEU A 167 0.19 -4.09 -9.37
N ILE A 168 1.24 -3.34 -9.70
CA ILE A 168 1.12 -1.89 -9.95
C ILE A 168 0.20 -1.65 -11.16
N SER A 169 0.32 -2.43 -12.24
CA SER A 169 -0.55 -2.32 -13.41
C SER A 169 -2.02 -2.55 -13.05
N VAL A 170 -2.30 -3.60 -12.28
CA VAL A 170 -3.67 -3.90 -11.80
C VAL A 170 -4.25 -2.73 -11.01
N ALA A 171 -3.48 -2.13 -10.11
CA ALA A 171 -3.94 -0.96 -9.34
C ALA A 171 -4.17 0.27 -10.25
N ARG A 172 -3.27 0.52 -11.22
CA ARG A 172 -3.43 1.64 -12.17
C ARG A 172 -4.67 1.49 -13.04
N GLU A 173 -4.89 0.28 -13.56
CA GLU A 173 -6.06 -0.05 -14.36
C GLU A 173 -7.35 0.12 -13.55
N SER A 174 -7.41 -0.41 -12.33
CA SER A 174 -8.57 -0.25 -11.46
C SER A 174 -8.89 1.23 -11.18
N MET A 175 -7.87 2.05 -10.89
CA MET A 175 -8.05 3.49 -10.64
C MET A 175 -8.43 4.27 -11.90
N SER A 176 -7.87 3.88 -13.05
CA SER A 176 -8.25 4.44 -14.35
C SER A 176 -9.73 4.15 -14.64
N ASP A 177 -10.19 2.94 -14.35
CA ASP A 177 -11.60 2.57 -14.49
C ASP A 177 -12.51 3.36 -13.55
N ASP A 178 -12.08 3.61 -12.31
CA ASP A 178 -12.81 4.47 -11.36
C ASP A 178 -12.94 5.91 -11.88
N ILE A 179 -11.86 6.47 -12.43
CA ILE A 179 -11.85 7.80 -13.06
C ILE A 179 -12.81 7.83 -14.26
N ALA A 180 -12.77 6.81 -15.12
CA ALA A 180 -13.65 6.72 -16.29
C ALA A 180 -15.13 6.62 -15.88
N ARG A 181 -15.45 5.78 -14.88
CA ARG A 181 -16.81 5.66 -14.33
C ARG A 181 -17.32 6.99 -13.80
N MET A 182 -16.49 7.72 -13.07
CA MET A 182 -16.86 9.03 -12.52
C MET A 182 -17.05 10.07 -13.63
N GLN A 183 -16.23 10.05 -14.68
CA GLN A 183 -16.41 10.91 -15.85
C GLN A 183 -17.75 10.66 -16.55
N ASP A 184 -18.15 9.40 -16.68
CA ASP A 184 -19.45 9.05 -17.25
C ASP A 184 -20.62 9.48 -16.34
N SER A 185 -20.44 9.45 -15.01
CA SER A 185 -21.44 10.00 -14.08
C SER A 185 -21.63 11.51 -14.25
N ILE A 186 -20.55 12.29 -14.35
CA ILE A 186 -20.61 13.74 -14.62
C ILE A 186 -21.39 14.01 -15.92
N ARG A 187 -21.08 13.28 -16.99
CA ARG A 187 -21.74 13.43 -18.30
C ARG A 187 -23.23 13.12 -18.25
N LYS A 188 -23.65 12.14 -17.43
CA LYS A 188 -25.07 11.77 -17.29
C LYS A 188 -25.87 12.85 -16.58
N VAL A 189 -25.28 13.52 -15.59
CA VAL A 189 -25.95 14.57 -14.81
C VAL A 189 -25.98 15.92 -15.54
N ARG A 190 -24.96 16.18 -16.38
CA ARG A 190 -24.86 17.43 -17.13
C ARG A 190 -26.10 17.67 -18.03
N GLY A 191 -26.71 18.84 -17.86
CA GLY A 191 -27.90 19.25 -18.62
C GLY A 191 -29.23 18.68 -18.10
N ILE A 192 -29.25 17.97 -16.95
CA ILE A 192 -30.51 17.58 -16.30
C ILE A 192 -31.13 18.77 -15.55
N GLU A 193 -30.32 19.60 -14.87
CA GLU A 193 -30.78 20.73 -14.05
C GLU A 193 -30.03 22.02 -14.42
N GLU A 194 -30.79 23.09 -14.70
CA GLU A 194 -30.24 24.43 -14.93
C GLU A 194 -29.66 24.96 -13.60
N GLY A 195 -28.40 25.45 -13.63
CA GLY A 195 -27.70 25.93 -12.42
C GLY A 195 -26.74 24.92 -11.78
N SER A 196 -26.69 23.67 -12.27
CA SER A 196 -25.74 22.65 -11.80
C SER A 196 -24.35 22.71 -12.47
N GLU A 197 -24.16 23.60 -13.45
CA GLU A 197 -22.94 23.65 -14.29
C GLU A 197 -21.67 23.91 -13.46
N ASP A 198 -21.70 24.86 -12.53
CA ASP A 198 -20.55 25.21 -11.68
C ASP A 198 -20.07 24.02 -10.82
N LEU A 199 -21.01 23.21 -10.30
CA LEU A 199 -20.70 22.01 -9.53
C LEU A 199 -20.08 20.93 -10.41
N LEU A 200 -20.59 20.75 -11.62
CA LEU A 200 -20.09 19.75 -12.56
C LEU A 200 -18.72 20.13 -13.13
N ASP A 201 -18.48 21.42 -13.37
CA ASP A 201 -17.17 21.94 -13.78
C ASP A 201 -16.14 21.74 -12.65
N SER A 202 -16.53 22.02 -11.39
CA SER A 202 -15.69 21.71 -10.21
C SER A 202 -15.40 20.21 -10.06
N ALA A 203 -16.37 19.35 -10.40
CA ALA A 203 -16.19 17.90 -10.39
C ALA A 203 -15.19 17.46 -11.48
N GLU A 204 -15.26 18.08 -12.66
CA GLU A 204 -14.35 17.83 -13.77
C GLU A 204 -12.91 18.26 -13.46
N GLU A 205 -12.72 19.41 -12.81
CA GLU A 205 -11.39 19.79 -12.29
C GLU A 205 -10.87 18.79 -11.25
N SER A 206 -11.76 18.25 -10.40
CA SER A 206 -11.37 17.22 -9.43
C SER A 206 -10.96 15.92 -10.13
N LEU A 207 -11.60 15.56 -11.24
CA LEU A 207 -11.17 14.43 -12.05
C LEU A 207 -9.82 14.66 -12.72
N GLU A 208 -9.52 15.87 -13.18
CA GLU A 208 -8.21 16.16 -13.75
C GLU A 208 -7.10 15.97 -12.71
N ARG A 209 -7.32 16.48 -11.49
CA ARG A 209 -6.41 16.22 -10.35
C ARG A 209 -6.26 14.73 -10.04
N ALA A 210 -7.29 13.91 -10.26
CA ALA A 210 -7.19 12.46 -10.10
C ALA A 210 -6.30 11.84 -11.18
N ARG A 211 -6.38 12.30 -12.44
CA ARG A 211 -5.52 11.82 -13.54
C ARG A 211 -4.05 12.19 -13.31
N GLU A 212 -3.79 13.43 -12.90
CA GLU A 212 -2.45 13.89 -12.52
C GLU A 212 -1.88 13.03 -11.38
N ALA A 213 -2.65 12.83 -10.31
CA ALA A 213 -2.23 11.99 -9.18
C ALA A 213 -1.94 10.54 -9.59
N LEU A 214 -2.72 9.96 -10.51
CA LEU A 214 -2.49 8.61 -11.01
C LEU A 214 -1.20 8.52 -11.84
N ALA A 215 -0.85 9.57 -12.59
CA ALA A 215 0.41 9.64 -13.32
C ALA A 215 1.62 9.61 -12.35
N ASP A 216 1.47 10.20 -11.17
CA ASP A 216 2.46 10.21 -10.09
C ASP A 216 2.39 8.96 -9.18
N ASN A 217 1.56 7.96 -9.50
CA ASN A 217 1.29 6.78 -8.66
C ASN A 217 0.85 7.12 -7.22
N ASN A 218 0.16 8.24 -7.04
CA ASN A 218 -0.33 8.71 -5.74
C ASN A 218 -1.79 8.29 -5.53
N ALA A 219 -2.00 7.00 -5.23
CA ALA A 219 -3.30 6.41 -4.98
C ALA A 219 -4.16 7.19 -3.95
N PRO A 220 -3.63 7.61 -2.78
CA PRO A 220 -4.41 8.41 -1.83
C PRO A 220 -4.89 9.75 -2.39
N ALA A 221 -4.13 10.39 -3.29
CA ALA A 221 -4.56 11.63 -3.94
C ALA A 221 -5.66 11.38 -4.98
N VAL A 222 -5.61 10.26 -5.70
CA VAL A 222 -6.68 9.79 -6.60
C VAL A 222 -7.98 9.61 -5.83
N ASP A 223 -7.96 8.82 -4.74
CA ASP A 223 -9.16 8.54 -3.93
C ASP A 223 -9.78 9.82 -3.34
N ARG A 224 -8.94 10.74 -2.85
CA ARG A 224 -9.41 12.05 -2.36
C ARG A 224 -10.05 12.88 -3.47
N ALA A 225 -9.49 12.86 -4.67
CA ALA A 225 -10.01 13.61 -5.81
C ALA A 225 -11.34 13.03 -6.33
N LEU A 226 -11.43 11.71 -6.44
CA LEU A 226 -12.68 11.01 -6.79
C LEU A 226 -13.77 11.25 -5.75
N SER A 227 -13.43 11.25 -4.45
CA SER A 227 -14.39 11.53 -3.39
C SER A 227 -14.97 12.95 -3.48
N ARG A 228 -14.14 13.95 -3.83
CA ARG A 228 -14.61 15.32 -4.08
C ARG A 228 -15.52 15.39 -5.30
N ALA A 229 -15.12 14.79 -6.42
CA ALA A 229 -15.91 14.75 -7.65
C ALA A 229 -17.26 14.07 -7.39
N SER A 230 -17.27 12.93 -6.69
CA SER A 230 -18.49 12.21 -6.32
C SER A 230 -19.45 13.08 -5.49
N GLY A 231 -18.93 13.82 -4.51
CA GLY A 231 -19.76 14.71 -3.69
C GLY A 231 -20.41 15.84 -4.50
N MET A 232 -19.69 16.40 -5.47
CA MET A 232 -20.21 17.43 -6.38
C MET A 232 -21.27 16.87 -7.34
N VAL A 233 -21.02 15.70 -7.92
CA VAL A 233 -21.98 15.01 -8.80
C VAL A 233 -23.27 14.67 -8.04
N LEU A 234 -23.17 14.20 -6.80
CA LEU A 234 -24.34 13.92 -5.98
C LEU A 234 -25.18 15.18 -5.74
N ARG A 235 -24.56 16.32 -5.40
CA ARG A 235 -25.29 17.58 -5.21
C ARG A 235 -25.90 18.11 -6.51
N ALA A 236 -25.22 17.90 -7.64
CA ALA A 236 -25.70 18.30 -8.96
C ALA A 236 -26.80 17.38 -9.50
N ASP A 237 -26.97 16.16 -8.96
CA ASP A 237 -28.00 15.23 -9.41
C ASP A 237 -29.34 15.51 -8.69
N PRO A 238 -30.38 15.96 -9.40
CA PRO A 238 -31.68 16.26 -8.81
C PRO A 238 -32.39 15.03 -8.25
N ARG A 239 -31.97 13.82 -8.63
CA ARG A 239 -32.57 12.57 -8.13
C ARG A 239 -31.91 12.06 -6.87
N SER A 240 -30.81 12.67 -6.44
CA SER A 240 -30.14 12.29 -5.19
C SER A 240 -30.86 12.92 -3.99
N ASP A 241 -30.89 12.20 -2.86
CA ASP A 241 -31.46 12.70 -1.61
C ASP A 241 -30.75 13.98 -1.12
N LEU A 242 -29.47 14.15 -1.44
CA LEU A 242 -28.72 15.36 -1.06
C LEU A 242 -29.11 16.55 -1.93
N GLY A 243 -29.30 16.35 -3.23
CA GLY A 243 -29.78 17.38 -4.14
C GLY A 243 -31.22 17.80 -3.83
N SER A 244 -32.09 16.86 -3.41
CA SER A 244 -33.45 17.18 -2.99
C SER A 244 -33.50 17.95 -1.66
N MET A 245 -32.73 17.54 -0.64
CA MET A 245 -32.70 18.22 0.66
C MET A 245 -32.13 19.65 0.59
N GLU A 246 -31.12 19.90 -0.25
CA GLU A 246 -30.56 21.25 -0.42
C GLU A 246 -31.56 22.22 -1.07
N ARG A 247 -32.37 21.73 -2.02
CA ARG A 247 -33.51 22.49 -2.58
C ARG A 247 -34.58 22.79 -1.55
N ASP A 248 -34.99 21.80 -0.76
CA ASP A 248 -35.98 21.99 0.31
C ASP A 248 -35.53 23.04 1.35
N LEU A 249 -34.21 23.20 1.53
CA LEU A 249 -33.62 24.22 2.42
C LEU A 249 -33.47 25.60 1.77
N LEU A 250 -33.24 25.65 0.45
CA LEU A 250 -33.04 26.89 -0.31
C LEU A 250 -34.35 27.52 -0.81
N GLY A 251 -35.47 26.77 -0.78
CA GLY A 251 -36.82 27.30 -0.97
C GLY A 251 -37.17 27.65 -2.42
N ASP A 252 -36.93 26.71 -3.33
CA ASP A 252 -37.53 26.71 -4.68
C ASP A 252 -38.89 25.96 -4.71
#